data_AF-A0A849G9Q8-F1
#
_entry.id   AF-A0A849G9Q8-F1
#
_cell.length_a   1.000
_cell.length_b   1.000
_cell.length_c   1.000
_cell.angle_alpha   90.00
_cell.angle_beta   90.00
_cell.angle_gamma   90.00
#
_symmetry.space_group_name_H-M   'P 1'
#
loop_
_entity.id
_entity.type
_entity.pdbx_description
1 polymer ?
#
loop_
_entity_poly.entity_id
_entity_poly.type
_entity_poly.pdbx_seq_one_letter_code
_entity_poly.pdbx_strand_id
1 'polypeptide(L)'
;VYGLGLPAFILQKVVQPLYFAREDTKRPFYYALVALVVNAVIAIGLSPVIGFIAAAIATTLAGWSMLALLWFGTRGMGQAARFDDRAKRRIRRVIVASLIMGIVLWLGQFLLSPLLDQPGLSVLGLTLLCTLGAVVYAATGFALGAFDWAELKGAFRRQR
;
A
#
# COMPACT_ATOMS: atom_id res chain seq x y z
N VAL A 1 -5.06 4.33 10.54
CA VAL A 1 -5.15 5.48 9.61
C VAL A 1 -3.99 5.48 8.60
N TYR A 2 -2.73 5.60 9.03
CA TYR A 2 -1.57 5.62 8.12
C TYR A 2 -1.46 4.43 7.16
N GLY A 3 -1.89 3.24 7.57
CA GLY A 3 -1.89 2.04 6.71
C GLY A 3 -2.71 2.21 5.42
N LEU A 4 -3.75 3.03 5.43
CA LEU A 4 -4.55 3.34 4.22
C LEU A 4 -3.77 4.21 3.21
N GLY A 5 -2.71 4.90 3.63
CA GLY A 5 -1.85 5.69 2.76
C GLY A 5 -0.74 4.90 2.08
N LEU A 6 -0.36 3.74 2.62
CA LEU A 6 0.73 2.91 2.09
C LEU A 6 0.57 2.56 0.60
N PRO A 7 -0.61 2.09 0.12
CA PRO A 7 -0.79 1.82 -1.30
C PRO A 7 -0.55 3.06 -2.17
N ALA A 8 -0.97 4.24 -1.69
CA ALA A 8 -0.79 5.49 -2.42
C ALA A 8 0.70 5.84 -2.57
N PHE A 9 1.48 5.75 -1.48
CA PHE A 9 2.92 6.03 -1.52
C PHE A 9 3.69 5.06 -2.41
N ILE A 10 3.31 3.78 -2.43
CA ILE A 10 3.94 2.78 -3.32
C ILE A 10 3.61 3.11 -4.78
N LEU A 11 2.34 3.38 -5.11
CA LEU A 11 1.93 3.70 -6.47
C LEU A 11 2.56 5.01 -6.97
N GLN A 12 2.75 6.01 -6.12
CA GLN A 12 3.49 7.23 -6.48
C GLN A 12 4.91 6.89 -6.99
N LYS A 13 5.64 5.99 -6.33
CA LYS A 13 6.98 5.56 -6.76
C LYS A 13 6.98 4.80 -8.08
N VAL A 14 5.88 4.12 -8.42
CA VAL A 14 5.72 3.45 -9.72
C VAL A 14 5.43 4.46 -10.83
N VAL A 15 4.67 5.52 -10.53
CA VAL A 15 4.24 6.51 -11.53
C VAL A 15 5.29 7.59 -11.79
N GLN A 16 6.05 8.02 -10.78
CA GLN A 16 7.07 9.07 -10.91
C GLN A 16 8.11 8.83 -12.02
N PRO A 17 8.69 7.62 -12.19
CA PRO A 17 9.63 7.34 -13.28
C PRO A 17 9.07 7.63 -14.67
N LEU A 18 7.75 7.53 -14.87
CA LEU A 18 7.10 7.80 -16.16
C LEU A 18 7.23 9.27 -16.56
N TYR A 19 7.24 10.18 -15.58
CA TYR A 19 7.44 11.61 -15.78
C TYR A 19 8.93 11.93 -15.99
N PHE A 20 9.81 11.36 -15.15
CA PHE A 20 11.25 11.60 -15.24
C PHE A 20 11.86 11.06 -16.54
N ALA A 21 11.38 9.92 -17.05
CA ALA A 21 11.79 9.38 -18.34
C ALA A 21 11.40 10.27 -19.54
N ARG A 22 10.53 11.27 -19.32
CA ARG A 22 10.09 12.26 -20.33
C ARG A 22 10.64 13.65 -20.07
N GLU A 23 11.65 13.74 -19.20
CA GLU A 23 12.25 15.00 -18.76
C GLU A 23 11.24 15.96 -18.08
N ASP A 24 10.08 15.43 -17.64
CA ASP A 24 9.05 16.20 -16.95
C ASP A 24 9.23 16.09 -15.43
N THR A 25 10.14 16.90 -14.88
CA THR A 25 10.35 16.96 -13.42
C THR A 25 9.42 17.96 -12.73
N LYS A 26 8.84 18.90 -13.50
CA LYS A 26 8.02 19.99 -12.99
C LYS A 26 6.65 19.53 -12.53
N ARG A 27 5.95 18.69 -13.31
CA ARG A 27 4.59 18.25 -12.93
C ARG A 27 4.56 17.44 -11.62
N PRO A 28 5.42 16.43 -11.40
CA PRO A 28 5.48 15.72 -10.13
C PRO A 28 5.73 16.65 -8.93
N PHE A 29 6.58 17.67 -9.11
CA PHE A 29 6.86 18.66 -8.07
C PHE A 29 5.64 19.52 -7.75
N TYR A 30 4.92 20.04 -8.75
CA TYR A 30 3.69 20.80 -8.53
C TYR A 30 2.61 19.96 -7.83
N TYR A 31 2.48 18.67 -8.18
CA TYR A 31 1.54 17.79 -7.49
C TYR A 31 1.92 17.53 -6.03
N ALA A 32 3.21 17.45 -5.72
CA ALA A 32 3.69 17.36 -4.35
C ALA A 32 3.35 18.64 -3.54
N LEU A 33 3.46 19.82 -4.17
CA LEU A 33 3.04 21.08 -3.54
C LEU A 33 1.54 21.12 -3.27
N VAL A 34 0.71 20.69 -4.23
CA VAL A 34 -0.74 20.58 -4.01
C VAL A 34 -1.05 19.62 -2.87
N ALA A 35 -0.38 18.47 -2.82
CA ALA A 35 -0.54 17.51 -1.74
C ALA A 35 -0.10 18.06 -0.37
N LEU A 36 0.97 18.88 -0.32
CA LEU A 36 1.40 19.57 0.88
C LEU A 36 0.33 20.55 1.38
N VAL A 37 -0.28 21.32 0.46
CA VAL A 37 -1.39 22.22 0.79
C VAL A 37 -2.60 21.44 1.30
N VAL A 38 -3.00 20.37 0.61
CA VAL A 38 -4.09 19.48 1.05
C VAL A 38 -3.82 18.92 2.44
N ASN A 39 -2.59 18.47 2.71
CA ASN A 39 -2.19 18.00 4.02
C ASN A 39 -2.38 19.09 5.08
N ALA A 40 -1.82 20.28 4.86
CA ALA A 40 -1.89 21.38 5.82
C ALA A 40 -3.34 21.82 6.09
N VAL A 41 -4.15 21.97 5.05
CA VAL A 41 -5.57 22.36 5.17
C VAL A 41 -6.35 21.34 6.00
N ILE A 42 -6.17 20.04 5.73
CA ILE A 42 -6.87 19.00 6.47
C ILE A 42 -6.31 18.88 7.89
N ALA A 43 -5.00 18.91 8.08
CA ALA A 43 -4.38 18.77 9.39
C ALA A 43 -4.83 19.91 10.32
N ILE A 44 -4.73 21.16 9.86
CA ILE A 44 -5.09 22.34 10.65
C ILE A 44 -6.60 22.45 10.81
N GLY A 45 -7.38 22.26 9.74
CA GLY A 45 -8.83 22.38 9.76
C GLY A 45 -9.53 21.30 10.59
N LEU A 46 -9.00 20.07 10.61
CA LEU A 46 -9.59 18.94 11.33
C LEU A 46 -9.01 18.75 12.74
N SER A 47 -7.84 19.32 13.04
CA SER A 47 -7.23 19.32 14.39
C SER A 47 -8.20 19.71 15.52
N PRO A 48 -9.00 20.80 15.43
CA PRO A 48 -9.91 21.17 16.52
C PRO A 48 -11.05 20.17 16.75
N VAL A 49 -11.38 19.31 15.78
CA VAL A 49 -12.52 18.38 15.87
C VAL A 49 -12.08 17.01 16.37
N ILE A 50 -10.95 16.49 15.88
CA ILE A 50 -10.52 15.10 16.13
C ILE A 50 -9.10 15.00 16.73
N GLY A 51 -8.49 16.13 17.08
CA GLY A 51 -7.19 16.19 17.73
C GLY A 51 -6.06 15.61 16.89
N PHE A 52 -5.12 14.92 17.55
CA PHE A 52 -3.90 14.38 16.94
C PHE A 52 -4.15 13.45 15.73
N ILE A 53 -5.29 12.75 15.69
CA ILE A 53 -5.64 11.85 14.58
C ILE A 53 -5.79 12.62 13.25
N ALA A 54 -6.10 13.92 13.31
CA ALA A 54 -6.16 14.80 12.14
C ALA A 54 -4.90 14.74 11.28
N ALA A 55 -3.71 14.74 11.91
CA ALA A 55 -2.44 14.66 11.19
C ALA A 55 -2.29 13.35 10.39
N ALA A 56 -2.78 12.24 10.95
CA ALA A 56 -2.73 10.93 10.30
C ALA A 56 -3.68 10.85 9.09
N ILE A 57 -4.88 11.41 9.25
CA ILE A 57 -5.88 11.49 8.19
C ILE A 57 -5.40 12.41 7.08
N ALA A 58 -4.89 13.59 7.43
CA ALA A 58 -4.31 14.54 6.49
C ALA A 58 -3.19 13.93 5.65
N THR A 59 -2.26 13.21 6.30
CA THR A 59 -1.15 12.53 5.59
C THR A 59 -1.63 11.47 4.62
N THR A 60 -2.64 10.69 5.05
CA THR A 60 -3.24 9.66 4.20
C THR A 60 -3.92 10.28 2.99
N LEU A 61 -4.78 11.30 3.20
CA LEU A 61 -5.52 11.97 2.14
C LEU A 61 -4.61 12.74 1.17
N ALA A 62 -3.56 13.39 1.67
CA ALA A 62 -2.54 14.04 0.85
C ALA A 62 -1.79 13.04 -0.05
N GLY A 63 -1.46 11.85 0.47
CA GLY A 63 -0.87 10.79 -0.33
C GLY A 63 -1.79 10.34 -1.48
N TRP A 64 -3.08 10.19 -1.19
CA TRP A 64 -4.08 9.86 -2.21
C TRP A 64 -4.31 11.00 -3.22
N SER A 65 -4.32 12.26 -2.78
CA SER A 65 -4.47 13.41 -3.68
C SER A 65 -3.26 13.54 -4.62
N MET A 66 -2.04 13.34 -4.11
CA MET A 66 -0.83 13.32 -4.94
C MET A 66 -0.89 12.19 -5.97
N LEU A 67 -1.25 10.98 -5.55
CA LEU A 67 -1.40 9.84 -6.45
C LEU A 67 -2.45 10.14 -7.52
N ALA A 68 -3.59 10.70 -7.15
CA ALA A 68 -4.65 11.05 -8.08
C ALA A 68 -4.13 12.02 -9.14
N LEU A 69 -3.49 13.12 -8.74
CA LEU A 69 -2.90 14.10 -9.67
C LEU A 69 -1.87 13.46 -10.61
N LEU A 70 -0.96 12.65 -10.07
CA LEU A 70 0.01 11.88 -10.87
C LEU A 70 -0.71 10.98 -11.88
N TRP A 71 -1.73 10.25 -11.45
CA TRP A 71 -2.50 9.32 -12.27
C TRP A 71 -3.31 10.01 -13.37
N PHE A 72 -3.90 11.17 -13.08
CA PHE A 72 -4.61 11.97 -14.09
C PHE A 72 -3.64 12.54 -15.12
N GLY A 73 -2.48 13.03 -14.68
CA GLY A 73 -1.46 13.59 -15.59
C GLY A 73 -0.79 12.56 -16.50
N THR A 74 -0.78 11.26 -16.14
CA THR A 74 -0.24 10.22 -17.03
C THR A 74 -1.18 9.80 -18.14
N ARG A 75 -2.47 10.18 -18.11
CA ARG A 75 -3.45 9.78 -19.14
C ARG A 75 -3.07 10.21 -20.56
N GLY A 76 -2.33 11.32 -20.71
CA GLY A 76 -1.80 11.80 -21.99
C GLY A 76 -0.51 11.12 -22.46
N MET A 77 0.05 10.18 -21.69
CA MET A 77 1.38 9.60 -21.92
C MET A 77 1.38 8.33 -22.79
N GLY A 78 0.26 7.95 -23.42
CA GLY A 78 0.21 6.80 -24.34
C GLY A 78 0.19 5.43 -23.66
N GLN A 79 0.51 4.36 -24.40
CA GLN A 79 0.31 2.96 -23.99
C GLN A 79 0.99 2.58 -22.66
N ALA A 80 2.13 3.19 -22.33
CA ALA A 80 2.89 2.90 -21.11
C ALA A 80 2.15 3.28 -19.82
N ALA A 81 1.14 4.14 -19.89
CA ALA A 81 0.27 4.51 -18.76
C ALA A 81 -0.97 3.61 -18.62
N ARG A 82 -1.21 2.68 -19.56
CA ARG A 82 -2.40 1.80 -19.51
C ARG A 82 -2.12 0.61 -18.60
N PHE A 83 -2.99 0.42 -17.60
CA PHE A 83 -3.01 -0.81 -16.82
C PHE A 83 -3.34 -1.99 -17.73
N ASP A 84 -2.37 -2.88 -17.87
CA ASP A 84 -2.55 -4.18 -18.52
C ASP A 84 -3.68 -4.97 -17.83
N ASP A 85 -4.51 -5.66 -18.60
CA ASP A 85 -5.59 -6.49 -18.07
C ASP A 85 -5.06 -7.65 -17.22
N ARG A 86 -3.81 -8.08 -17.48
CA ARG A 86 -3.09 -9.02 -16.61
C ARG A 86 -2.83 -8.42 -15.22
N ALA A 87 -2.44 -7.14 -15.14
CA ALA A 87 -2.24 -6.44 -13.88
C ALA A 87 -3.56 -6.29 -13.11
N LYS A 88 -4.66 -5.94 -13.77
CA LYS A 88 -5.99 -5.84 -13.13
C LYS A 88 -6.46 -7.17 -12.54
N ARG A 89 -6.29 -8.29 -13.26
CA ARG A 89 -6.62 -9.63 -12.75
C ARG A 89 -5.77 -9.99 -11.55
N ARG A 90 -4.47 -9.66 -11.58
CA ARG A 90 -3.55 -9.90 -10.46
C ARG A 90 -3.93 -9.08 -9.23
N ILE A 91 -4.26 -7.80 -9.37
CA ILE A 91 -4.70 -6.93 -8.28
C ILE A 91 -5.92 -7.53 -7.57
N ARG A 92 -6.93 -8.00 -8.30
CA ARG A 92 -8.11 -8.64 -7.70
C ARG A 92 -7.74 -9.87 -6.86
N ARG A 93 -6.84 -10.72 -7.36
CA ARG A 93 -6.36 -11.90 -6.62
C ARG A 93 -5.60 -11.51 -5.35
N VAL A 94 -4.75 -10.49 -5.43
CA VAL A 94 -4.01 -9.96 -4.27
C VAL A 94 -4.97 -9.40 -3.22
N ILE A 95 -6.01 -8.66 -3.63
CA ILE A 95 -7.05 -8.17 -2.70
C ILE A 95 -7.72 -9.33 -1.96
N VAL A 96 -8.10 -10.39 -2.68
CA VAL A 96 -8.71 -11.58 -2.06
C VAL A 96 -7.74 -12.26 -1.07
N ALA A 97 -6.47 -12.44 -1.45
CA ALA A 97 -5.46 -13.01 -0.55
C ALA A 97 -5.26 -12.15 0.72
N SER A 98 -5.20 -10.82 0.58
CA SER A 98 -5.11 -9.90 1.71
C SER A 98 -6.35 -9.91 2.60
N LEU A 99 -7.55 -10.08 2.04
CA LEU A 99 -8.79 -10.22 2.82
C LEU A 99 -8.80 -11.52 3.61
N ILE A 100 -8.42 -12.65 3.00
CA ILE A 100 -8.34 -13.94 3.70
C ILE A 100 -7.32 -13.86 4.84
N MET A 101 -6.13 -13.32 4.58
CA MET A 101 -5.13 -13.07 5.62
C MET A 101 -5.69 -12.20 6.74
N GLY A 102 -6.38 -11.10 6.42
CA GLY A 102 -7.00 -10.22 7.39
C GLY A 102 -8.01 -10.93 8.30
N ILE A 103 -8.86 -11.79 7.72
CA ILE A 103 -9.83 -12.60 8.48
C ILE A 103 -9.10 -13.59 9.39
N VAL A 104 -8.08 -14.29 8.89
CA VAL A 104 -7.32 -15.27 9.70
C VAL A 104 -6.59 -14.59 10.84
N LEU A 105 -5.96 -13.44 10.61
CA LEU A 105 -5.32 -12.65 11.67
C LEU A 105 -6.34 -12.15 12.69
N TRP A 106 -7.51 -11.70 12.22
CA TRP A 106 -8.58 -11.23 13.10
C TRP A 106 -9.12 -12.35 14.00
N LEU A 107 -9.25 -13.58 13.49
CA LEU A 107 -9.61 -14.74 14.30
C LEU A 107 -8.45 -15.22 15.19
N GLY A 108 -7.23 -15.21 14.66
CA GLY A 108 -6.02 -15.65 15.35
C GLY A 108 -5.70 -14.80 16.59
N GLN A 109 -6.05 -13.50 16.59
CA GLN A 109 -5.87 -12.64 17.75
C GLN A 109 -6.67 -13.12 18.97
N PHE A 110 -7.86 -13.71 18.77
CA PHE A 110 -8.69 -14.20 19.87
C PHE A 110 -8.12 -15.50 20.45
N LEU A 111 -7.50 -16.32 19.61
CA LEU A 111 -6.88 -17.57 20.04
C LEU A 111 -5.54 -17.32 20.76
N LEU A 112 -4.83 -16.26 20.38
CA LEU A 112 -3.55 -15.84 20.96
C LEU A 112 -3.69 -14.78 22.05
N SER A 113 -4.91 -14.36 22.41
CA SER A 113 -5.15 -13.35 23.45
C SER A 113 -4.43 -13.66 24.77
N PRO A 114 -4.37 -14.92 25.27
CA PRO A 114 -3.69 -15.20 26.53
C PRO A 114 -2.17 -14.97 26.48
N LEU A 115 -1.56 -15.07 25.29
CA LEU A 115 -0.14 -14.78 25.06
C LEU A 115 0.10 -13.29 24.80
N LEU A 116 -0.85 -12.60 24.17
CA LEU A 116 -0.75 -11.18 23.82
C LEU A 116 -0.90 -10.27 25.06
N ASP A 117 -1.77 -10.65 26.01
CA ASP A 117 -2.07 -9.85 27.19
C ASP A 117 -1.03 -10.00 28.32
N GLN A 118 -0.14 -11.00 28.24
CA GLN A 118 0.91 -11.24 29.24
C GLN A 118 2.16 -10.38 28.97
N PRO A 119 2.57 -9.50 29.90
CA PRO A 119 3.81 -8.74 29.80
C PRO A 119 5.02 -9.69 29.75
N GLY A 120 5.72 -9.74 28.62
CA GLY A 120 6.90 -10.61 28.39
C GLY A 120 6.68 -11.68 27.32
N LEU A 121 5.46 -12.20 27.17
CA LEU A 121 5.09 -13.14 26.10
C LEU A 121 4.40 -12.46 24.91
N SER A 122 3.98 -11.21 25.06
CA SER A 122 3.33 -10.44 23.99
C SER A 122 4.16 -10.37 22.70
N VAL A 123 5.49 -10.27 22.81
CA VAL A 123 6.41 -10.32 21.65
C VAL A 123 6.34 -11.67 20.94
N LEU A 124 6.23 -12.77 21.69
CA LEU A 124 6.10 -14.11 21.13
C LEU A 124 4.72 -14.28 20.47
N GLY A 125 3.65 -13.80 21.11
CA GLY A 125 2.31 -13.79 20.53
C GLY A 125 2.26 -12.99 19.21
N LEU A 126 2.88 -11.81 19.18
CA LEU A 126 2.96 -10.97 17.98
C LEU A 126 3.81 -11.60 16.88
N THR A 127 4.95 -12.21 17.21
CA THR A 127 5.77 -12.89 16.19
C THR A 127 5.04 -14.10 15.60
N LEU A 128 4.33 -14.88 16.43
CA LEU A 128 3.49 -15.98 15.95
C LEU A 128 2.35 -15.48 15.04
N LEU A 129 1.67 -14.40 15.44
CA LEU A 129 0.58 -13.83 14.66
C LEU A 129 1.08 -13.25 13.31
N CYS A 130 2.20 -12.55 13.31
CA CYS A 130 2.82 -12.02 12.09
C CYS A 130 3.30 -13.13 11.15
N THR A 131 3.93 -14.19 11.69
CA THR A 131 4.37 -15.34 10.88
C THR A 131 3.19 -16.10 10.31
N LEU A 132 2.11 -16.30 11.07
CA LEU A 132 0.86 -16.87 10.57
C LEU A 132 0.29 -16.05 9.41
N GLY A 133 0.22 -14.73 9.56
CA GLY A 133 -0.24 -13.83 8.50
C GLY A 133 0.60 -13.96 7.22
N ALA A 134 1.92 -13.97 7.36
CA ALA A 134 2.84 -14.14 6.23
C ALA A 134 2.63 -15.49 5.51
N VAL A 135 2.48 -16.59 6.26
CA VAL A 135 2.23 -17.92 5.71
C VAL A 135 0.88 -17.98 5.00
N VAL A 136 -0.18 -17.44 5.60
CA VAL A 136 -1.53 -17.44 5.00
C VAL A 136 -1.56 -16.60 3.72
N TYR A 137 -0.93 -15.43 3.72
CA TYR A 137 -0.85 -14.59 2.54
C TYR A 137 -0.06 -15.25 1.41
N ALA A 138 1.08 -15.87 1.73
CA ALA A 138 1.86 -16.62 0.75
C ALA A 138 1.05 -17.81 0.19
N ALA A 139 0.47 -18.65 1.06
CA ALA A 139 -0.29 -19.83 0.67
C ALA A 139 -1.51 -19.48 -0.20
N THR A 140 -2.32 -18.51 0.24
CA THR A 140 -3.49 -18.05 -0.53
C THR A 140 -3.08 -17.36 -1.82
N GLY A 141 -2.00 -16.58 -1.82
CA GLY A 141 -1.48 -15.94 -3.02
C GLY A 141 -0.94 -16.94 -4.05
N PHE A 142 -0.28 -18.02 -3.62
CA PHE A 142 0.14 -19.10 -4.53
C PHE A 142 -1.07 -19.91 -5.02
N ALA A 143 -2.02 -20.25 -4.15
CA ALA A 143 -3.22 -21.00 -4.51
C ALA A 143 -4.12 -20.24 -5.52
N LEU A 144 -4.26 -18.92 -5.36
CA LEU A 144 -5.01 -18.06 -6.27
C LEU A 144 -4.25 -17.73 -7.58
N GLY A 145 -2.99 -18.16 -7.69
CA GLY A 145 -2.11 -17.82 -8.81
C GLY A 145 -1.84 -16.31 -8.90
N ALA A 146 -1.77 -15.63 -7.76
CA ALA A 146 -1.32 -14.24 -7.67
C ALA A 146 0.22 -14.17 -7.77
N PHE A 147 0.91 -15.17 -7.23
CA PHE A 147 2.36 -15.33 -7.33
C PHE A 147 2.70 -16.45 -8.30
N ASP A 148 3.50 -16.13 -9.31
CA ASP A 148 4.00 -17.12 -10.24
C ASP A 148 5.43 -17.49 -9.82
N TRP A 149 5.67 -18.77 -9.54
CA TRP A 149 6.99 -19.25 -9.10
C TRP A 149 8.05 -19.00 -10.17
N ALA A 150 7.66 -18.99 -11.45
CA ALA A 150 8.55 -18.67 -12.56
C ALA A 150 8.98 -17.19 -12.58
N GLU A 151 8.08 -16.27 -12.22
CA GLU A 151 8.40 -14.83 -12.14
C GLU A 151 9.29 -14.51 -10.93
N LEU A 152 9.04 -15.15 -9.78
CA LEU A 152 9.89 -15.00 -8.59
C LEU A 152 11.31 -15.51 -8.85
N LYS A 153 11.45 -16.68 -9.48
CA LYS A 153 12.74 -17.26 -9.84
C LYS A 153 13.44 -16.46 -10.94
N GLY A 154 12.68 -15.86 -11.86
CA GLY A 154 13.18 -14.96 -12.89
C GLY A 154 13.70 -13.62 -12.34
N ALA A 155 13.03 -13.04 -11.35
CA ALA A 155 13.44 -11.80 -10.70
C ALA A 155 14.78 -11.96 -9.94
N PHE A 156 14.99 -13.10 -9.27
CA PHE A 156 16.27 -13.44 -8.64
C PHE A 156 17.39 -13.75 -9.64
N ARG A 157 17.05 -14.14 -10.87
CA ARG A 157 18.02 -14.52 -11.91
C ARG A 157 18.47 -13.34 -12.78
N ARG A 158 17.85 -12.15 -12.64
CA ARG A 158 18.10 -10.96 -13.46
C ARG A 158 18.88 -9.86 -12.69
N GLN A 159 19.95 -10.26 -12.01
CA GLN A 159 20.99 -9.38 -11.46
C GLN A 159 22.36 -9.67 -12.08
N ARG A 160 22.41 -9.76 -13.41
CA ARG A 160 23.66 -9.62 -14.17
C ARG A 160 23.43 -8.67 -15.33
#